data_AF-A0A6B2Q015-F1
#
_entry.id   AF-A0A6B2Q015-F1
#
_cell.length_a   1.000
_cell.length_b   1.000
_cell.length_c   1.000
_cell.angle_alpha   90.00
_cell.angle_beta   90.00
_cell.angle_gamma   90.00
#
_symmetry.space_group_name_H-M   'P 1'
#
loop_
_entity.id
_entity.type
_entity.pdbx_description
1 polymer ?
#
loop_
_entity_poly.entity_id
_entity_poly.type
_entity_poly.pdbx_seq_one_letter_code
_entity_poly.pdbx_strand_id
1 'polypeptide(L)' 'MSTDAARDKAIRIEAQEDLYFFTRYMFKERRGYKWMQNWHHLEICEALMKVYRGEIKRLIINVPPRYSKTEIAVIN' A
#
# COMPACT_ATOMS: atom_id res chain seq x y z
N MET A 1 25.35 -3.44 -14.90
CA MET A 1 23.94 -3.29 -15.32
C MET A 1 23.29 -4.67 -15.52
N SER A 2 23.19 -5.49 -14.47
CA SER A 2 22.60 -6.85 -14.56
C SER A 2 21.74 -7.24 -13.35
N THR A 3 21.55 -6.34 -12.38
CA THR A 3 20.87 -6.62 -11.11
C THR A 3 19.44 -6.08 -11.01
N ASP A 4 19.00 -5.27 -11.99
CA ASP A 4 17.73 -4.54 -11.88
C ASP A 4 16.51 -5.35 -12.33
N ALA A 5 16.60 -6.13 -13.43
CA ALA A 5 15.43 -6.84 -13.95
C ALA A 5 14.85 -7.89 -12.98
N ALA A 6 15.72 -8.63 -12.27
CA ALA A 6 15.28 -9.61 -11.28
C ALA A 6 14.68 -8.92 -10.04
N ARG A 7 15.26 -7.80 -9.62
CA ARG A 7 14.78 -6.98 -8.51
C ARG A 7 13.42 -6.37 -8.82
N ASP A 8 13.25 -5.78 -9.99
CA ASP A 8 12.00 -5.16 -10.42
C ASP A 8 10.88 -6.20 -10.55
N LYS A 9 11.23 -7.40 -11.02
CA LYS A 9 10.28 -8.52 -11.05
C LYS A 9 9.85 -8.92 -9.64
N ALA A 10 10.77 -9.04 -8.69
CA ALA A 10 10.44 -9.35 -7.30
C ALA A 10 9.55 -8.27 -6.66
N ILE A 11 9.86 -6.98 -6.88
CA ILE A 11 9.06 -5.85 -6.40
C ILE A 11 7.63 -5.93 -6.97
N ARG A 12 7.48 -6.24 -8.26
CA ARG A 12 6.17 -6.36 -8.90
C ARG A 12 5.34 -7.50 -8.31
N ILE A 13 5.96 -8.66 -8.07
CA ILE A 13 5.27 -9.82 -7.47
C ILE A 13 4.79 -9.45 -6.07
N GLU A 14 5.68 -8.92 -5.23
CA GLU A 14 5.34 -8.53 -3.86
C GLU A 14 4.24 -7.45 -3.82
N ALA A 15 4.32 -6.44 -4.69
CA ALA A 15 3.34 -5.36 -4.78
C ALA A 15 1.95 -5.82 -5.22
N GLN A 16 1.84 -6.95 -5.92
CA GLN A 16 0.56 -7.54 -6.32
C GLN A 16 -0.11 -8.30 -5.17
N GLU A 17 0.66 -8.80 -4.21
CA GLU A 17 0.17 -9.60 -3.08
C GLU A 17 -0.03 -8.77 -1.80
N ASP A 18 0.81 -7.75 -1.59
CA ASP A 18 0.81 -6.90 -0.39
C ASP A 18 0.64 -5.40 -0.74
N LEU A 19 -0.57 -4.88 -0.46
CA LEU A 19 -0.91 -3.47 -0.62
C LEU A 19 -0.08 -2.55 0.30
N TYR A 20 0.29 -3.02 1.48
CA TYR A 20 1.12 -2.25 2.40
C TYR A 20 2.54 -2.10 1.84
N PHE A 21 3.13 -3.18 1.33
CA PHE A 21 4.40 -3.11 0.60
C PHE A 21 4.31 -2.13 -0.57
N PHE A 22 3.28 -2.27 -1.42
CA PHE A 22 3.05 -1.39 -2.57
C PHE A 22 2.96 0.08 -2.15
N THR A 23 2.19 0.38 -1.11
CA THR A 23 2.05 1.75 -0.58
C THR A 23 3.40 2.35 -0.20
N ARG A 24 4.22 1.62 0.56
CA ARG A 24 5.55 2.12 0.97
C ARG A 24 6.47 2.33 -0.22
N TYR A 25 6.42 1.41 -1.19
CA TYR A 25 7.23 1.48 -2.39
C TYR A 25 6.85 2.69 -3.23
N MET A 26 5.57 2.82 -3.60
CA MET A 26 5.07 3.92 -4.40
C MET A 26 5.27 5.27 -3.74
N PHE A 27 5.09 5.34 -2.43
CA PHE A 27 5.34 6.57 -1.70
C PHE A 27 6.81 7.00 -1.78
N LYS A 28 7.74 6.05 -1.62
CA LYS A 28 9.17 6.32 -1.76
C LYS A 28 9.50 6.78 -3.19
N GLU A 29 8.99 6.08 -4.20
CA GLU A 29 9.25 6.41 -5.61
C GLU A 29 8.63 7.76 -6.03
N ARG A 30 7.43 8.09 -5.55
CA ARG A 30 6.73 9.35 -5.91
C ARG A 30 7.20 10.56 -5.10
N ARG A 31 7.48 10.39 -3.81
CA ARG A 31 7.74 11.51 -2.87
C ARG A 31 9.22 11.66 -2.51
N GLY A 32 10.06 10.66 -2.77
CA GLY A 32 11.50 10.72 -2.53
C GLY A 32 11.93 10.56 -1.07
N TYR A 33 11.01 10.34 -0.13
CA TYR A 33 11.32 10.07 1.28
C TYR A 33 10.66 8.79 1.79
N LYS A 34 11.22 8.25 2.88
CA LYS A 34 10.76 6.99 3.47
C LYS A 34 9.37 7.17 4.09
N TRP A 35 8.49 6.21 3.83
CA TRP A 35 7.19 6.10 4.49
C TRP A 35 7.35 5.99 6.01
N MET A 36 6.67 6.85 6.75
CA MET A 36 6.57 6.73 8.20
C MET A 36 5.48 5.73 8.55
N GLN A 37 5.92 4.55 8.97
CA GLN A 37 5.01 3.48 9.39
C GLN A 37 4.28 3.87 10.68
N ASN A 38 2.97 3.64 10.67
CA ASN A 38 2.12 3.74 11.84
C ASN A 38 1.13 2.57 11.80
N TRP A 39 0.64 2.14 12.96
CA TRP A 39 -0.20 0.93 13.09
C TRP A 39 -1.46 1.01 12.22
N HIS A 40 -2.09 2.18 12.15
CA HIS A 40 -3.33 2.37 11.38
C HIS A 40 -3.13 2.23 9.86
N HIS A 41 -1.92 2.45 9.33
CA HIS A 41 -1.65 2.23 7.91
C HIS A 41 -1.75 0.75 7.57
N LEU A 42 -1.24 -0.13 8.45
CA LEU A 42 -1.34 -1.58 8.29
C LEU A 42 -2.82 -2.01 8.36
N GLU A 43 -3.56 -1.55 9.36
CA GLU A 43 -4.99 -1.87 9.52
C GLU A 43 -5.84 -1.46 8.30
N ILE A 44 -5.58 -0.28 7.73
CA ILE A 44 -6.28 0.18 6.54
C ILE A 44 -5.95 -0.71 5.34
N CYS A 45 -4.67 -1.04 5.12
CA CYS A 45 -4.26 -1.92 4.02
C CYS A 45 -4.87 -3.32 4.16
N GLU A 46 -4.83 -3.91 5.36
CA GLU A 46 -5.45 -5.22 5.64
C GLU A 46 -6.96 -5.21 5.39
N ALA A 47 -7.66 -4.16 5.85
CA ALA A 47 -9.10 -4.02 5.60
C ALA A 47 -9.41 -3.92 4.10
N LEU A 48 -8.60 -3.19 3.34
CA LEU A 48 -8.73 -3.08 1.88
C LEU A 48 -8.41 -4.41 1.18
N MET A 49 -7.41 -5.16 1.64
CA MET A 49 -7.10 -6.50 1.12
C MET A 49 -8.24 -7.49 1.36
N LYS A 50 -8.94 -7.40 2.51
CA LYS A 50 -10.16 -8.20 2.76
C LYS A 50 -11.29 -7.84 1.81
N VAL A 51 -11.42 -6.58 1.41
CA VAL A 51 -12.36 -6.17 0.35
C VAL A 51 -11.96 -6.78 -0.99
N TYR A 52 -10.68 -6.69 -1.35
CA TYR A 52 -10.14 -7.27 -2.59
C TYR A 52 -10.34 -8.79 -2.66
N ARG A 53 -10.13 -9.51 -1.55
CA ARG A 53 -10.38 -10.96 -1.44
C ARG A 53 -11.88 -11.32 -1.41
N GLY A 54 -12.78 -10.34 -1.33
CA GLY A 54 -14.23 -10.55 -1.29
C GLY A 54 -14.79 -10.94 0.09
N GLU A 55 -13.96 -10.92 1.14
CA GLU A 55 -14.37 -11.19 2.53
C GLU A 55 -15.24 -10.05 3.08
N ILE A 56 -14.93 -8.80 2.71
CA ILE A 56 -15.70 -7.62 3.07
C ILE A 56 -16.37 -7.05 1.82
N LYS A 57 -17.70 -7.11 1.77
CA LYS A 57 -18.48 -6.59 0.63
C LYS A 57 -18.63 -5.07 0.63
N ARG A 58 -18.63 -4.45 1.81
CA ARG A 58 -18.82 -3.00 2.03
C ARG A 58 -17.95 -2.57 3.20
N LEU A 59 -16.95 -1.72 2.92
CA LEU A 59 -16.03 -1.18 3.92
C LEU A 59 -16.25 0.33 4.09
N ILE A 60 -16.29 0.79 5.34
CA ILE A 60 -16.29 2.22 5.69
C ILE A 60 -15.02 2.49 6.49
N ILE A 61 -14.18 3.40 6.02
CA ILE A 61 -12.95 3.82 6.71
C ILE A 61 -13.17 5.21 7.29
N ASN A 62 -13.34 5.29 8.62
CA ASN A 62 -13.47 6.56 9.33
C ASN A 62 -12.17 6.91 10.06
N VAL A 63 -11.39 7.82 9.48
CA VAL A 63 -10.11 8.30 10.02
C VAL A 63 -10.00 9.80 9.78
N PRO A 64 -9.43 10.59 10.72
CA PRO A 64 -9.33 12.05 10.57
C PRO A 64 -8.50 12.48 9.34
N PRO A 65 -8.55 13.77 8.94
CA PRO A 65 -7.75 14.26 7.82
C PRO A 65 -6.24 14.18 8.12
N ARG A 66 -5.43 14.01 7.06
CA ARG A 66 -3.95 13.89 7.11
C ARG A 66 -3.38 12.57 7.66
N TYR A 67 -4.20 11.52 7.79
CA TYR A 67 -3.77 10.17 8.19
C TYR A 67 -3.57 9.24 6.99
N SER A 68 -3.09 9.78 5.87
CA SER A 68 -2.75 9.04 4.64
C SER A 68 -3.86 8.21 3.99
N LYS A 69 -5.09 8.19 4.52
CA LYS A 69 -6.21 7.38 4.00
C LYS A 69 -6.50 7.61 2.52
N THR A 70 -6.35 8.85 2.04
CA THR A 70 -6.58 9.20 0.63
C THR A 70 -5.44 8.71 -0.26
N GLU A 71 -4.20 8.73 0.24
CA GLU A 71 -3.06 8.16 -0.48
C GLU A 71 -3.25 6.65 -0.64
N ILE A 72 -3.60 5.96 0.47
CA ILE A 72 -3.73 4.50 0.51
C ILE A 72 -4.93 3.99 -0.32
N ALA A 73 -6.11 4.61 -0.16
CA ALA A 73 -7.36 4.07 -0.72
C ALA A 73 -7.77 4.63 -2.09
N VAL A 74 -7.12 5.70 -2.57
CA VAL A 74 -7.55 6.41 -3.81
C VAL A 74 -6.41 6.67 -4.79
N ILE A 75 -5.25 7.12 -4.32
CA ILE A 75 -4.15 7.59 -5.20
C ILE A 75 -3.22 6.45 -5.67
N ASN A 76 -3.08 5.42 -4.84
CA ASN A 76 -2.22 4.27 -5.08
C ASN A 76 -2.58 3.51 -6.36
#